data_AF-A0ABD3NA93-F1
#
_entry.id   AF-A0ABD3NA93-F1
#
_cell.length_a   1.000
_cell.length_b   1.000
_cell.length_c   1.000
_cell.angle_alpha   90.00
_cell.angle_beta   90.00
_cell.angle_gamma   90.00
#
_symmetry.space_group_name_H-M   'P 1'
#
loop_
_entity.id
_entity.type
_entity.pdbx_description
1 polymer ?
#
loop_
_entity_poly.entity_id
_entity_poly.type
_entity_poly.pdbx_seq_one_letter_code
_entity_poly.pdbx_strand_id
1 'polypeptide(L)'
;MTSAALSFGSALLAFSPSISLLLFLVIPKAQLLILAICSAFAYLLSALFSSAFWWLFRLIPGSNNEGWSSLLTIVLPSVLSQYFVRCYFVKMYFRVEKVIQKSVAKHEAENNSNTSDDSEGHEETNALQLQLNDLSCSLASGAGYAFLHSLFLFGTLLASESGEQYSNNGTERDGTLYQPSCSLPSLIHGALIAGLFSILDVVWMMCTFYGMRRRAAVYSNGGNSAGMIGGTIKEGLSFITGGLPDNSKGGNGALGLVMVTHLAASLALAPNMKEEGCKVSLSCLGLIVVLTGVCFARGVKGHYLPVDQRRRIEEMGSGDVVGSEHHVD
;
A
#
# COMPACT_ATOMS: atom_id res chain seq x y z
N MET A 1 -29.57 -14.06 -16.99
CA MET A 1 -28.91 -12.76 -17.37
C MET A 1 -28.57 -11.86 -16.18
N THR A 2 -29.30 -11.90 -15.07
CA THR A 2 -29.03 -11.11 -13.85
C THR A 2 -27.70 -11.50 -13.17
N SER A 3 -27.30 -12.77 -13.24
CA SER A 3 -26.03 -13.26 -12.67
C SER A 3 -24.78 -12.62 -13.30
N ALA A 4 -24.73 -12.50 -14.63
CA ALA A 4 -23.58 -11.90 -15.32
C ALA A 4 -23.40 -10.40 -14.98
N ALA A 5 -24.50 -9.65 -14.93
CA ALA A 5 -24.47 -8.24 -14.54
C ALA A 5 -24.04 -8.06 -13.08
N LEU A 6 -24.53 -8.92 -12.17
CA LEU A 6 -24.11 -8.94 -10.76
C LEU A 6 -22.62 -9.25 -10.62
N SER A 7 -22.13 -10.25 -11.36
CA SER A 7 -20.73 -10.68 -11.35
C SER A 7 -19.79 -9.61 -11.89
N PHE A 8 -20.12 -9.03 -13.03
CA PHE A 8 -19.35 -7.94 -13.63
C PHE A 8 -19.37 -6.68 -12.75
N GLY A 9 -20.54 -6.29 -12.23
CA GLY A 9 -20.67 -5.14 -11.32
C GLY A 9 -19.87 -5.33 -10.02
N SER A 10 -19.88 -6.54 -9.45
CA SER A 10 -19.10 -6.86 -8.25
C SER A 10 -17.59 -6.88 -8.55
N ALA A 11 -17.17 -7.40 -9.70
CA ALA A 11 -15.78 -7.34 -10.13
C ALA A 11 -15.30 -5.88 -10.32
N LEU A 12 -16.12 -5.03 -10.95
CA LEU A 12 -15.80 -3.61 -11.07
C LEU A 12 -15.69 -2.96 -9.68
N LEU A 13 -16.59 -3.23 -8.74
CA LEU A 13 -16.48 -2.68 -7.38
C LEU A 13 -15.21 -3.14 -6.65
N ALA A 14 -14.86 -4.42 -6.74
CA ALA A 14 -13.69 -4.99 -6.10
C ALA A 14 -12.37 -4.42 -6.66
N PHE A 15 -12.28 -4.31 -7.99
CA PHE A 15 -11.03 -3.96 -8.66
C PHE A 15 -10.93 -2.49 -9.08
N SER A 16 -12.01 -1.70 -8.99
CA SER A 16 -12.05 -0.31 -9.47
C SER A 16 -10.93 0.57 -8.92
N PRO A 17 -10.64 0.62 -7.60
CA PRO A 17 -9.57 1.48 -7.08
C PRO A 17 -8.19 1.10 -7.65
N SER A 18 -7.88 -0.20 -7.67
CA SER A 18 -6.60 -0.71 -8.20
C SER A 18 -6.47 -0.49 -9.70
N ILE A 19 -7.50 -0.82 -10.49
CA ILE A 19 -7.49 -0.67 -11.95
C ILE A 19 -7.42 0.81 -12.34
N SER A 20 -8.14 1.69 -11.65
CA SER A 20 -8.06 3.14 -11.89
C SER A 20 -6.62 3.65 -11.72
N LEU A 21 -5.96 3.30 -10.62
CA LEU A 21 -4.55 3.67 -10.41
C LEU A 21 -3.62 3.03 -11.44
N LEU A 22 -3.83 1.77 -11.80
CA LEU A 22 -3.01 1.10 -12.82
C LEU A 22 -3.14 1.79 -14.18
N LEU A 23 -4.37 2.06 -14.64
CA LEU A 23 -4.63 2.65 -15.96
C LEU A 23 -4.14 4.10 -16.04
N PHE A 24 -4.45 4.94 -15.05
CA PHE A 24 -4.17 6.37 -15.13
C PHE A 24 -2.75 6.75 -14.69
N LEU A 25 -2.15 6.02 -13.74
CA LEU A 25 -0.85 6.39 -13.16
C LEU A 25 0.27 5.46 -13.63
N VAL A 26 0.03 4.15 -13.66
CA VAL A 26 1.10 3.15 -13.84
C VAL A 26 1.40 2.87 -15.31
N ILE A 27 0.38 2.61 -16.13
CA ILE A 27 0.54 2.27 -17.56
C ILE A 27 1.30 3.33 -18.37
N PRO A 28 1.13 4.65 -18.16
CA PRO A 28 1.86 5.66 -18.92
C PRO A 28 3.39 5.59 -18.76
N LYS A 29 3.91 4.88 -17.73
CA LYS A 29 5.35 4.81 -17.44
C LYS A 29 5.80 3.38 -17.18
N ALA A 30 6.62 2.83 -18.08
CA ALA A 30 7.14 1.45 -17.98
C ALA A 30 7.86 1.17 -16.65
N GLN A 31 8.60 2.14 -16.11
CA GLN A 31 9.29 2.00 -14.82
C GLN A 31 8.32 1.76 -13.64
N LEU A 32 7.19 2.48 -13.62
CA LEU A 32 6.16 2.30 -12.60
C LEU A 32 5.44 0.96 -12.75
N LEU A 33 5.25 0.49 -13.99
CA LEU A 33 4.68 -0.81 -14.27
C LEU A 33 5.55 -1.95 -13.73
N ILE A 34 6.86 -1.91 -13.97
CA ILE A 34 7.80 -2.89 -13.42
C ILE A 34 7.71 -2.90 -11.88
N LEU A 35 7.69 -1.72 -11.26
CA LEU A 35 7.59 -1.60 -9.81
C LEU A 35 6.26 -2.18 -9.26
N ALA A 36 5.14 -1.92 -9.95
CA ALA A 36 3.84 -2.49 -9.61
C ALA A 36 3.86 -4.02 -9.69
N ILE A 37 4.43 -4.61 -10.75
CA ILE A 37 4.57 -6.06 -10.89
C ILE A 37 5.47 -6.65 -9.79
N CYS A 38 6.59 -6.00 -9.46
CA CYS A 38 7.46 -6.45 -8.38
C CYS A 38 6.75 -6.42 -7.01
N SER A 39 5.93 -5.38 -6.75
CA SER A 39 5.16 -5.28 -5.51
C SER A 39 4.04 -6.33 -5.41
N ALA A 40 3.41 -6.66 -6.54
CA ALA A 40 2.47 -7.78 -6.66
C ALA A 40 3.13 -9.13 -6.35
N PHE A 41 4.35 -9.35 -6.86
CA PHE A 41 5.13 -10.53 -6.52
C PHE A 41 5.53 -10.57 -5.03
N ALA A 42 5.87 -9.41 -4.44
CA ALA A 42 6.12 -9.32 -3.01
C ALA A 42 4.89 -9.68 -2.17
N TYR A 43 3.67 -9.32 -2.62
CA TYR A 43 2.44 -9.80 -1.99
C TYR A 43 2.34 -11.34 -2.02
N LEU A 44 2.57 -11.96 -3.18
CA LEU A 44 2.55 -13.43 -3.32
C LEU A 44 3.54 -14.11 -2.37
N LEU A 45 4.76 -13.58 -2.27
CA LEU A 45 5.75 -14.07 -1.30
C LEU A 45 5.26 -13.94 0.13
N SER A 46 4.59 -12.83 0.48
CA SER A 46 4.04 -12.66 1.83
C SER A 46 2.88 -13.61 2.14
N ALA A 47 2.03 -13.90 1.15
CA ALA A 47 0.98 -14.90 1.28
C ALA A 47 1.57 -16.31 1.45
N LEU A 48 2.64 -16.62 0.70
CA LEU A 48 3.38 -17.89 0.83
C LEU A 48 4.00 -18.04 2.22
N PHE A 49 4.67 -17.00 2.74
CA PHE A 49 5.21 -17.02 4.10
C PHE A 49 4.11 -17.17 5.14
N SER A 50 2.99 -16.45 5.01
CA SER A 50 1.83 -16.61 5.89
C SER A 50 1.32 -18.06 5.91
N SER A 51 1.21 -18.70 4.74
CA SER A 51 0.81 -20.10 4.62
C SER A 51 1.82 -21.05 5.27
N ALA A 52 3.12 -20.79 5.10
CA ALA A 52 4.19 -21.58 5.71
C ALA A 52 4.17 -21.47 7.25
N PHE A 53 3.95 -20.26 7.78
CA PHE A 53 3.77 -20.05 9.23
C PHE A 53 2.56 -20.80 9.76
N TRP A 54 1.43 -20.74 9.07
CA TRP A 54 0.23 -21.47 9.47
C TRP A 54 0.48 -22.99 9.50
N TRP A 55 1.15 -23.53 8.49
CA TRP A 55 1.54 -24.93 8.46
C TRP A 55 2.47 -25.30 9.63
N LEU A 56 3.45 -24.45 9.96
CA LEU A 56 4.36 -24.65 11.09
C LEU A 56 3.61 -24.63 12.43
N PHE A 57 2.68 -23.69 12.64
CA PHE A 57 1.87 -23.64 13.86
C PHE A 57 0.98 -24.87 14.03
N ARG A 58 0.48 -25.44 12.94
CA ARG A 58 -0.32 -26.68 12.96
C ARG A 58 0.48 -27.90 13.45
N LEU A 59 1.81 -27.88 13.37
CA LEU A 59 2.66 -28.95 13.87
C LEU A 59 2.80 -28.95 15.40
N ILE A 60 2.42 -27.88 16.10
CA ILE A 60 2.54 -27.77 17.55
C ILE A 60 1.38 -28.53 18.21
N PRO A 61 1.63 -29.64 18.93
CA PRO A 61 0.59 -30.40 19.61
C PRO A 61 -0.05 -29.56 20.73
N GLY A 62 -1.38 -29.45 20.74
CA GLY A 62 -2.13 -28.67 21.75
C GLY A 62 -2.70 -27.33 21.27
N SER A 63 -2.50 -26.95 20.01
CA SER A 63 -3.04 -25.71 19.42
C SER A 63 -4.51 -25.80 18.95
N ASN A 64 -5.24 -26.87 19.29
CA ASN A 64 -6.63 -27.11 18.84
C ASN A 64 -7.68 -26.35 19.68
N ASN A 65 -7.41 -25.09 20.03
CA ASN A 65 -8.38 -24.28 20.74
C ASN A 65 -9.43 -23.77 19.75
N GLU A 66 -10.61 -24.40 19.76
CA GLU A 66 -11.79 -23.96 19.01
C GLU A 66 -12.23 -22.56 19.50
N GLY A 67 -12.44 -21.62 18.58
CA GLY A 67 -12.96 -20.28 18.87
C GLY A 67 -12.03 -19.12 18.51
N TRP A 68 -12.15 -18.00 19.24
CA TRP A 68 -11.46 -16.72 18.98
C TRP A 68 -9.93 -16.82 18.98
N SER A 69 -9.37 -17.75 19.74
CA SER A 69 -7.94 -18.06 19.74
C SER A 69 -7.46 -18.52 18.37
N SER A 70 -8.24 -19.35 17.66
CA SER A 70 -7.88 -19.83 16.32
C SER A 70 -7.82 -18.68 15.31
N LEU A 71 -8.77 -17.74 15.40
CA LEU A 71 -8.80 -16.56 14.53
C LEU A 71 -7.56 -15.69 14.73
N LEU A 72 -7.21 -15.37 15.98
CA LEU A 72 -6.00 -14.60 16.28
C LEU A 72 -4.73 -15.31 15.81
N THR A 73 -4.66 -16.63 15.98
CA THR A 73 -3.53 -17.45 15.53
C THR A 73 -3.37 -17.43 14.01
N ILE A 74 -4.44 -17.25 13.23
CA ILE A 74 -4.35 -17.14 11.76
C ILE A 74 -4.06 -15.70 11.32
N VAL A 75 -4.78 -14.73 11.90
CA VAL A 75 -4.70 -13.32 11.49
C VAL A 75 -3.34 -12.71 11.81
N LEU A 76 -2.81 -12.94 13.02
CA LEU A 76 -1.54 -12.34 13.46
C LEU A 76 -0.35 -12.69 12.56
N PRO A 77 -0.02 -13.96 12.28
CA PRO A 77 1.12 -14.29 11.42
C PRO A 77 0.91 -13.79 9.99
N SER A 78 -0.32 -13.76 9.49
CA SER A 78 -0.61 -13.23 8.15
C SER A 78 -0.31 -11.74 8.06
N VAL A 79 -0.85 -10.94 8.99
CA VAL A 79 -0.64 -9.48 9.04
C VAL A 79 0.84 -9.16 9.25
N LEU A 80 1.52 -9.87 10.16
CA LEU A 80 2.94 -9.69 10.43
C LEU A 80 3.82 -10.03 9.22
N SER A 81 3.52 -11.13 8.54
CA SER A 81 4.26 -11.55 7.35
C SER A 81 4.10 -10.53 6.21
N GLN A 82 2.86 -10.11 5.93
CA GLN A 82 2.56 -9.07 4.95
C GLN A 82 3.25 -7.75 5.27
N TYR A 83 3.19 -7.31 6.53
CA TYR A 83 3.88 -6.10 6.99
C TYR A 83 5.40 -6.19 6.81
N PHE A 84 6.02 -7.31 7.20
CA PHE A 84 7.46 -7.52 7.10
C PHE A 84 7.93 -7.50 5.65
N VAL A 85 7.27 -8.25 4.76
CA VAL A 85 7.61 -8.28 3.33
C VAL A 85 7.39 -6.92 2.68
N ARG A 86 6.33 -6.18 3.07
CA ARG A 86 6.12 -4.80 2.62
C ARG A 86 7.29 -3.88 3.00
N CYS A 87 7.75 -3.94 4.25
CA CYS A 87 8.91 -3.17 4.71
C CYS A 87 10.20 -3.59 3.99
N TYR A 88 10.39 -4.89 3.77
CA TYR A 88 11.54 -5.43 3.05
C TYR A 88 11.56 -4.98 1.58
N PHE A 89 10.42 -5.03 0.90
CA PHE A 89 10.26 -4.55 -0.48
C PHE A 89 10.67 -3.08 -0.59
N VAL A 90 10.15 -2.20 0.27
CA VAL A 90 10.50 -0.78 0.28
C VAL A 90 11.98 -0.55 0.60
N LYS A 91 12.56 -1.34 1.51
CA LYS A 91 14.00 -1.30 1.80
C LYS A 91 14.84 -1.65 0.58
N MET A 92 14.44 -2.68 -0.18
CA MET A 92 15.12 -3.08 -1.40
C MET A 92 14.97 -2.03 -2.50
N TYR A 93 13.79 -1.42 -2.63
CA TYR A 93 13.58 -0.29 -3.54
C TYR A 93 14.57 0.84 -3.29
N PHE A 94 14.69 1.33 -2.04
CA PHE A 94 15.65 2.39 -1.71
C PHE A 94 17.12 1.98 -1.91
N ARG A 95 17.44 0.69 -1.79
CA ARG A 95 18.78 0.19 -2.11
C ARG A 95 19.07 0.28 -3.60
N VAL A 96 18.11 -0.11 -4.44
CA VAL A 96 18.23 -0.04 -5.90
C VAL A 96 18.30 1.43 -6.35
N GLU A 97 17.46 2.30 -5.80
CA GLU A 97 17.49 3.74 -6.05
C GLU A 97 18.88 4.34 -5.81
N LYS A 98 19.52 4.03 -4.67
CA LYS A 98 20.88 4.49 -4.37
C LYS A 98 21.93 3.98 -5.35
N VAL A 99 21.79 2.74 -5.81
CA VAL A 99 22.72 2.17 -6.80
C VAL A 99 22.57 2.89 -8.14
N ILE A 100 21.33 3.15 -8.57
CA ILE A 100 21.03 3.89 -9.80
C ILE A 100 21.57 5.33 -9.71
N GLN A 101 21.32 6.02 -8.59
CA GLN A 101 21.85 7.38 -8.38
C GLN A 101 23.37 7.41 -8.45
N LYS A 102 24.05 6.42 -7.84
CA LYS A 102 25.50 6.33 -7.88
C LYS A 102 26.03 6.03 -9.28
N SER A 103 25.35 5.18 -10.06
CA SER A 103 25.75 4.92 -11.44
C SER A 103 25.55 6.14 -12.34
N VAL A 104 24.46 6.89 -12.15
CA VAL A 104 24.19 8.13 -12.90
C VAL A 104 25.24 9.19 -12.57
N ALA A 105 25.50 9.46 -11.29
CA ALA A 105 26.51 10.44 -10.87
C ALA A 105 27.92 10.09 -11.37
N LYS A 106 28.26 8.78 -11.42
CA LYS A 106 29.53 8.33 -11.99
C LYS A 106 29.63 8.61 -13.49
N HIS A 107 28.55 8.35 -14.24
CA HIS A 107 28.49 8.61 -15.68
C HIS A 107 28.58 10.11 -15.98
N GLU A 108 27.93 10.96 -15.19
CA GLU A 108 28.03 12.42 -15.30
C GLU A 108 29.45 12.93 -15.03
N ALA A 109 30.15 12.38 -14.04
CA ALA A 109 31.53 12.73 -13.74
C ALA A 109 32.50 12.33 -14.87
N GLU A 110 32.30 11.15 -15.46
CA GLU A 110 33.10 10.68 -16.61
C GLU A 110 32.84 11.54 -17.86
N ASN A 111 31.59 11.93 -18.12
CA ASN A 111 31.25 12.78 -19.25
C ASN A 111 31.84 14.20 -19.12
N ASN A 112 31.76 14.80 -17.93
CA ASN A 112 32.32 16.14 -17.66
C ASN A 112 33.84 16.20 -17.80
N SER A 113 34.55 15.09 -17.63
CA SER A 113 36.01 15.05 -17.83
C SER A 113 36.43 14.98 -19.30
N ASN A 114 35.53 14.62 -20.22
CA ASN A 114 35.89 14.29 -21.60
C ASN A 114 35.47 15.34 -22.65
N THR A 115 34.49 16.24 -22.39
CA THR A 115 34.00 17.14 -23.46
C THR A 115 33.48 18.48 -22.95
N SER A 116 33.89 19.55 -23.63
CA SER A 116 33.64 20.96 -23.35
C SER A 116 32.38 21.56 -24.02
N ASP A 117 31.49 20.78 -24.67
CA ASP A 117 30.49 21.41 -25.55
C ASP A 117 29.15 20.67 -25.81
N ASP A 118 28.81 19.57 -25.10
CA ASP A 118 27.53 18.87 -25.34
C ASP A 118 26.51 19.07 -24.20
N SER A 119 25.65 20.08 -24.36
CA SER A 119 24.52 20.38 -23.45
C SER A 119 23.36 19.39 -23.50
N GLU A 120 23.28 18.50 -24.50
CA GLU A 120 22.12 17.59 -24.67
C GLU A 120 22.06 16.45 -23.63
N GLY A 121 23.20 16.00 -23.08
CA GLY A 121 23.22 14.86 -22.14
C GLY A 121 22.60 15.15 -20.76
N HIS A 122 22.51 16.42 -20.36
CA HIS A 122 21.99 16.82 -19.04
C HIS A 122 20.47 16.83 -18.95
N GLU A 123 19.75 16.91 -20.07
CA GLU A 123 18.28 16.92 -20.05
C GLU A 123 17.71 15.52 -19.80
N GLU A 124 18.34 14.48 -20.34
CA GLU A 124 17.86 13.10 -20.22
C GLU A 124 18.06 12.54 -18.80
N THR A 125 19.18 12.85 -18.13
CA THR A 125 19.44 12.39 -16.75
C THR A 125 18.55 13.11 -15.75
N ASN A 126 18.31 14.41 -15.94
CA ASN A 126 17.37 15.19 -15.14
C ASN A 126 15.93 14.72 -15.36
N ALA A 127 15.54 14.34 -16.59
CA ALA A 127 14.23 13.77 -16.87
C ALA A 127 14.01 12.43 -16.16
N LEU A 128 15.04 11.57 -16.09
CA LEU A 128 14.98 10.30 -15.35
C LEU A 128 14.90 10.50 -13.83
N GLN A 129 15.66 11.45 -13.28
CA GLN A 129 15.59 11.78 -11.84
C GLN A 129 14.28 12.44 -11.43
N LEU A 130 13.70 13.30 -12.28
CA LEU A 130 12.40 13.92 -12.00
C LEU A 130 11.23 12.92 -12.11
N GLN A 131 11.41 11.82 -12.84
CA GLN A 131 10.36 10.82 -13.08
C GLN A 131 10.14 9.83 -11.93
N LEU A 132 11.15 9.56 -11.08
CA LEU A 132 11.00 8.71 -9.88
C LEU A 132 10.62 9.52 -8.65
N ASN A 133 9.47 10.19 -8.70
CA ASN A 133 8.89 10.72 -7.48
C ASN A 133 8.45 9.55 -6.59
N ASP A 134 8.88 9.55 -5.33
CA ASP A 134 8.42 8.64 -4.28
C ASP A 134 6.91 8.45 -4.26
N LEU A 135 6.17 9.50 -4.60
CA LEU A 135 4.73 9.48 -4.56
C LEU A 135 4.21 8.53 -5.62
N SER A 136 4.66 8.71 -6.87
CA SER A 136 4.32 7.80 -7.96
C SER A 136 4.81 6.38 -7.71
N CYS A 137 6.03 6.21 -7.17
CA CYS A 137 6.58 4.89 -6.89
C CYS A 137 5.82 4.15 -5.78
N SER A 138 5.44 4.86 -4.72
CA SER A 138 4.62 4.29 -3.64
C SER A 138 3.19 3.98 -4.08
N LEU A 139 2.57 4.83 -4.91
CA LEU A 139 1.24 4.62 -5.46
C LEU A 139 1.23 3.44 -6.43
N ALA A 140 2.23 3.34 -7.31
CA ALA A 140 2.37 2.22 -8.24
C ALA A 140 2.62 0.90 -7.50
N SER A 141 3.49 0.91 -6.49
CA SER A 141 3.73 -0.26 -5.62
C SER A 141 2.49 -0.62 -4.81
N GLY A 142 1.73 0.38 -4.35
CA GLY A 142 0.48 0.18 -3.62
C GLY A 142 -0.58 -0.45 -4.52
N ALA A 143 -0.73 0.04 -5.75
CA ALA A 143 -1.70 -0.46 -6.72
C ALA A 143 -1.42 -1.92 -7.11
N GLY A 144 -0.15 -2.28 -7.36
CA GLY A 144 0.24 -3.66 -7.65
C GLY A 144 -0.03 -4.62 -6.49
N TYR A 145 0.34 -4.22 -5.27
CA TYR A 145 0.08 -4.97 -4.05
C TYR A 145 -1.44 -5.15 -3.80
N ALA A 146 -2.20 -4.05 -3.88
CA ALA A 146 -3.65 -4.00 -3.69
C ALA A 146 -4.41 -4.84 -4.74
N PHE A 147 -3.97 -4.80 -6.01
CA PHE A 147 -4.57 -5.60 -7.08
C PHE A 147 -4.46 -7.09 -6.79
N LEU A 148 -3.27 -7.58 -6.42
CA LEU A 148 -3.06 -8.99 -6.09
C LEU A 148 -3.81 -9.39 -4.81
N HIS A 149 -3.83 -8.55 -3.78
CA HIS A 149 -4.60 -8.85 -2.58
C HIS A 149 -6.10 -8.97 -2.88
N SER A 150 -6.65 -8.04 -3.67
CA SER A 150 -8.06 -8.09 -4.10
C SER A 150 -8.33 -9.33 -4.95
N LEU A 151 -7.39 -9.72 -5.82
CA LEU A 151 -7.53 -10.91 -6.65
C LEU A 151 -7.58 -12.20 -5.81
N PHE A 152 -6.77 -12.30 -4.75
CA PHE A 152 -6.83 -13.46 -3.84
C PHE A 152 -8.10 -13.48 -2.99
N LEU A 153 -8.51 -12.32 -2.47
CA LEU A 153 -9.67 -12.21 -1.59
C LEU A 153 -10.98 -12.43 -2.35
N PHE A 154 -11.15 -11.81 -3.52
CA PHE A 154 -12.40 -11.82 -4.27
C PHE A 154 -12.37 -12.73 -5.50
N GLY A 155 -11.21 -12.93 -6.14
CA GLY A 155 -11.13 -13.71 -7.38
C GLY A 155 -11.54 -15.17 -7.21
N THR A 156 -11.29 -15.77 -6.05
CA THR A 156 -11.73 -17.13 -5.72
C THR A 156 -13.26 -17.23 -5.59
N LEU A 157 -13.90 -16.22 -4.98
CA LEU A 157 -15.36 -16.11 -4.90
C LEU A 157 -15.98 -15.90 -6.28
N LEU A 158 -15.39 -15.01 -7.08
CA LEU A 158 -15.84 -14.73 -8.44
C LEU A 158 -15.75 -15.99 -9.32
N ALA A 159 -14.66 -16.75 -9.21
CA ALA A 159 -14.47 -18.01 -9.92
C ALA A 159 -15.55 -19.04 -9.53
N SER A 160 -15.85 -19.17 -8.23
CA SER A 160 -16.85 -20.10 -7.71
C SER A 160 -18.26 -19.82 -8.25
N GLU A 161 -18.64 -18.54 -8.40
CA GLU A 161 -19.95 -18.15 -8.94
C GLU A 161 -20.01 -18.25 -10.47
N SER A 162 -18.87 -18.06 -11.16
CA SER A 162 -18.80 -18.14 -12.63
C SER A 162 -18.84 -19.56 -13.19
N GLY A 163 -18.59 -20.59 -12.36
CA GLY A 163 -18.38 -21.97 -12.81
C GLY A 163 -19.64 -22.78 -13.15
N GLU A 164 -20.85 -22.29 -12.85
CA GLU A 164 -22.08 -23.10 -12.91
C GLU A 164 -22.81 -23.09 -14.27
N GLN A 165 -22.18 -22.58 -15.34
CA GLN A 165 -22.82 -22.42 -16.64
C GLN A 165 -22.82 -23.66 -17.57
N TYR A 166 -22.25 -24.80 -17.14
CA TYR A 166 -22.17 -26.04 -17.94
C TYR A 166 -22.86 -27.23 -17.26
N SER A 167 -24.16 -27.13 -16.99
CA SER A 167 -25.00 -28.30 -16.69
C SER A 167 -25.72 -28.76 -17.95
N ASN A 168 -25.22 -29.85 -18.57
CA ASN A 168 -25.79 -30.46 -19.79
C ASN A 168 -27.22 -31.03 -19.61
N ASN A 169 -27.83 -30.91 -18.43
CA ASN A 169 -29.14 -31.50 -18.12
C ASN A 169 -30.29 -30.47 -18.04
N GLY A 170 -30.14 -29.27 -18.63
CA GLY A 170 -31.27 -28.35 -18.85
C GLY A 170 -31.96 -27.83 -17.59
N THR A 171 -31.39 -28.06 -16.42
CA THR A 171 -31.84 -27.48 -15.15
C THR A 171 -30.87 -26.36 -14.81
N GLU A 172 -31.10 -25.18 -15.41
CA GLU A 172 -30.48 -23.92 -15.02
C GLU A 172 -30.68 -23.72 -13.51
N ARG A 173 -29.60 -23.83 -12.74
CA ARG A 173 -29.56 -23.28 -11.39
C ARG A 173 -28.78 -21.98 -11.45
N ASP A 174 -29.45 -20.92 -11.89
CA ASP A 174 -29.02 -19.54 -11.67
C ASP A 174 -29.22 -19.23 -10.16
N GLY A 175 -28.31 -19.74 -9.32
CA GLY A 175 -28.29 -19.48 -7.89
C GLY A 175 -27.33 -18.35 -7.55
N THR A 176 -27.74 -17.42 -6.70
CA THR A 176 -26.82 -16.46 -6.06
C THR A 176 -26.54 -16.92 -4.63
N LEU A 177 -25.27 -17.07 -4.24
CA LEU A 177 -24.95 -17.42 -2.85
C LEU A 177 -25.25 -16.27 -1.90
N TYR A 178 -26.26 -16.47 -1.05
CA TYR A 178 -26.53 -15.61 0.10
C TYR A 178 -25.79 -16.14 1.33
N GLN A 179 -25.17 -15.23 2.07
CA GLN A 179 -24.54 -15.58 3.33
C GLN A 179 -25.61 -15.60 4.43
N PRO A 180 -25.67 -16.61 5.32
CA PRO A 180 -26.69 -16.66 6.37
C PRO A 180 -26.64 -15.45 7.30
N SER A 181 -25.47 -14.81 7.41
CA SER A 181 -25.24 -13.63 8.23
C SER A 181 -25.90 -12.35 7.70
N CYS A 182 -26.32 -12.29 6.42
CA CYS A 182 -26.85 -11.07 5.80
C CYS A 182 -27.75 -11.29 4.58
N SER A 183 -28.70 -10.36 4.37
CA SER A 183 -29.59 -10.34 3.19
C SER A 183 -28.92 -9.89 1.88
N LEU A 184 -27.62 -9.55 1.92
CA LEU A 184 -26.84 -9.12 0.76
C LEU A 184 -26.20 -10.34 0.07
N PRO A 185 -26.12 -10.37 -1.27
CA PRO A 185 -25.36 -11.38 -2.00
C PRO A 185 -23.91 -11.41 -1.52
N SER A 186 -23.37 -12.61 -1.29
CA SER A 186 -22.00 -12.80 -0.81
C SER A 186 -20.97 -12.14 -1.75
N LEU A 187 -21.26 -12.13 -3.05
CA LEU A 187 -20.43 -11.52 -4.08
C LEU A 187 -20.31 -9.99 -3.93
N ILE A 188 -21.41 -9.29 -3.66
CA ILE A 188 -21.38 -7.83 -3.40
C ILE A 188 -20.61 -7.55 -2.11
N HIS A 189 -20.86 -8.32 -1.06
CA HIS A 189 -20.18 -8.14 0.22
C HIS A 189 -18.66 -8.35 0.10
N GLY A 190 -18.24 -9.43 -0.56
CA GLY A 190 -16.83 -9.72 -0.83
C GLY A 190 -16.18 -8.66 -1.71
N ALA A 191 -16.90 -8.14 -2.71
CA ALA A 191 -16.41 -7.07 -3.56
C ALA A 191 -16.17 -5.76 -2.79
N LEU A 192 -17.10 -5.38 -1.90
CA LEU A 192 -16.93 -4.20 -1.06
C LEU A 192 -15.75 -4.33 -0.10
N ILE A 193 -15.59 -5.50 0.54
CA ILE A 193 -14.43 -5.77 1.39
C ILE A 193 -13.13 -5.68 0.59
N ALA A 194 -13.06 -6.32 -0.58
CA ALA A 194 -11.88 -6.27 -1.45
C ALA A 194 -11.54 -4.84 -1.88
N GLY A 195 -12.53 -4.05 -2.30
CA GLY A 195 -12.34 -2.65 -2.67
C GLY A 195 -11.83 -1.79 -1.51
N LEU A 196 -12.34 -2.00 -0.29
CA LEU A 196 -11.87 -1.29 0.91
C LEU A 196 -10.42 -1.69 1.29
N PHE A 197 -10.08 -2.98 1.20
CA PHE A 197 -8.71 -3.45 1.41
C PHE A 197 -7.75 -2.93 0.34
N SER A 198 -8.19 -2.84 -0.92
CA SER A 198 -7.41 -2.24 -2.00
C SER A 198 -7.00 -0.80 -1.68
N ILE A 199 -7.95 0.03 -1.23
CA ILE A 199 -7.69 1.41 -0.82
C ILE A 199 -6.70 1.44 0.35
N LEU A 200 -6.92 0.60 1.37
CA LEU A 200 -6.03 0.51 2.52
C LEU A 200 -4.61 0.08 2.15
N ASP A 201 -4.44 -0.88 1.25
CA ASP A 201 -3.12 -1.34 0.81
C ASP A 201 -2.32 -0.25 0.12
N VAL A 202 -2.99 0.58 -0.69
CA VAL A 202 -2.35 1.75 -1.31
C VAL A 202 -1.88 2.72 -0.23
N VAL A 203 -2.75 3.08 0.71
CA VAL A 203 -2.40 4.01 1.80
C VAL A 203 -1.30 3.43 2.70
N TRP A 204 -1.36 2.14 3.03
CA TRP A 204 -0.33 1.46 3.81
C TRP A 204 1.01 1.41 3.12
N MET A 205 1.03 1.21 1.80
CA MET A 205 2.26 1.27 1.02
C MET A 205 2.85 2.67 1.06
N MET A 206 2.05 3.72 0.86
CA MET A 206 2.50 5.12 0.96
C MET A 206 3.07 5.44 2.36
N CYS A 207 2.38 5.04 3.42
CA CYS A 207 2.88 5.17 4.80
C CYS A 207 4.20 4.41 5.01
N THR A 208 4.34 3.24 4.40
CA THR A 208 5.57 2.42 4.51
C THR A 208 6.74 3.09 3.80
N PHE A 209 6.55 3.62 2.59
CA PHE A 209 7.55 4.42 1.88
C PHE A 209 8.02 5.62 2.71
N TYR A 210 7.06 6.40 3.20
CA TYR A 210 7.33 7.55 4.06
C TYR A 210 8.10 7.15 5.32
N GLY A 211 7.65 6.10 6.02
CA GLY A 211 8.27 5.65 7.26
C GLY A 211 9.69 5.12 7.09
N MET A 212 9.90 4.32 6.05
CA MET A 212 11.20 3.71 5.75
C MET A 212 12.22 4.75 5.25
N ARG A 213 11.81 5.74 4.47
CA ARG A 213 12.69 6.81 3.99
C ARG A 213 13.29 7.63 5.13
N ARG A 214 12.44 8.01 6.09
CA ARG A 214 12.85 8.76 7.28
C ARG A 214 13.78 7.96 8.19
N ARG A 215 13.52 6.65 8.32
CA ARG A 215 14.46 5.75 9.00
C ARG A 215 15.80 5.73 8.28
N ALA A 216 15.81 5.59 6.96
CA ALA A 216 17.03 5.53 6.17
C ALA A 216 17.89 6.81 6.29
N ALA A 217 17.27 8.00 6.36
CA ALA A 217 17.96 9.27 6.56
C ALA A 217 18.65 9.39 7.94
N VAL A 218 18.17 8.66 8.95
CA VAL A 218 18.76 8.69 10.30
C VAL A 218 19.98 7.77 10.38
N TYR A 219 19.94 6.62 9.69
CA TYR A 219 21.10 5.72 9.62
C TYR A 219 22.30 6.38 8.92
N SER A 220 22.07 7.21 7.89
CA SER A 220 23.18 7.91 7.24
C SER A 220 23.87 8.91 8.17
N ASN A 221 23.15 9.42 9.18
CA ASN A 221 23.67 10.39 10.14
C ASN A 221 24.26 9.74 11.41
N GLY A 222 24.55 8.41 11.38
CA GLY A 222 25.18 7.71 12.49
C GLY A 222 24.27 7.43 13.69
N GLY A 223 22.94 7.50 13.53
CA GLY A 223 22.00 7.24 14.61
C GLY A 223 21.94 5.76 15.02
N ASN A 224 22.01 5.48 16.33
CA ASN A 224 21.84 4.13 16.87
C ASN A 224 20.41 3.62 16.67
N SER A 225 20.30 2.41 16.11
CA SER A 225 19.06 1.80 15.59
C SER A 225 18.26 0.97 16.60
N ALA A 226 18.65 0.92 17.86
CA ALA A 226 18.24 -0.16 18.77
C ALA A 226 16.77 -0.09 19.29
N GLY A 227 15.98 0.95 18.98
CA GLY A 227 14.61 1.12 19.49
C GLY A 227 13.47 0.53 18.62
N MET A 228 13.78 -0.42 17.73
CA MET A 228 13.08 -0.66 16.46
C MET A 228 11.61 -1.15 16.52
N ILE A 229 11.14 -1.73 17.64
CA ILE A 229 9.81 -2.36 17.73
C ILE A 229 8.96 -1.78 18.86
N GLY A 230 9.53 -1.55 20.06
CA GLY A 230 8.76 -1.11 21.23
C GLY A 230 8.20 0.32 21.14
N GLY A 231 8.92 1.25 20.50
CA GLY A 231 8.45 2.64 20.33
C GLY A 231 7.35 2.82 19.28
N THR A 232 7.33 1.92 18.30
CA THR A 232 6.51 2.01 17.08
C THR A 232 5.00 2.04 17.38
N ILE A 233 4.52 1.27 18.35
CA ILE A 233 3.07 1.20 18.67
C ILE A 233 2.61 2.44 19.44
N LYS A 234 3.35 2.85 20.48
CA LYS A 234 3.00 4.02 21.30
C LYS A 234 3.05 5.31 20.48
N GLU A 235 4.04 5.43 19.60
CA GLU A 235 4.17 6.56 18.67
C GLU A 235 3.04 6.54 17.62
N GLY A 236 2.65 5.37 17.12
CA GLY A 236 1.51 5.21 16.21
C GLY A 236 0.17 5.64 16.81
N LEU A 237 -0.02 5.51 18.13
CA LEU A 237 -1.22 5.99 18.81
C LEU A 237 -1.21 7.51 19.00
N SER A 238 -0.06 8.08 19.37
CA SER A 238 0.10 9.55 19.46
C SER A 238 -0.05 10.27 18.11
N PHE A 239 0.15 9.54 17.02
CA PHE A 239 -0.03 10.04 15.67
C PHE A 239 -1.49 10.34 15.33
N ILE A 240 -2.46 9.62 15.91
CA ILE A 240 -3.90 9.86 15.67
C ILE A 240 -4.30 11.26 16.18
N THR A 241 -3.63 11.79 17.19
CA THR A 241 -4.00 13.06 17.85
C THR A 241 -3.09 14.24 17.49
N GLY A 242 -1.83 14.02 17.08
CA GLY A 242 -0.81 15.09 17.05
C GLY A 242 -0.07 15.35 15.73
N GLY A 243 -0.35 14.61 14.65
CA GLY A 243 0.41 14.73 13.39
C GLY A 243 1.80 14.07 13.44
N LEU A 244 2.55 14.12 12.32
CA LEU A 244 3.86 13.47 12.20
C LEU A 244 5.00 14.50 12.34
N PRO A 245 5.87 14.36 13.35
CA PRO A 245 7.08 15.18 13.39
C PRO A 245 8.02 14.81 12.23
N ASP A 246 8.81 15.79 11.75
CA ASP A 246 9.74 15.62 10.64
C ASP A 246 11.03 14.83 11.01
N ASN A 247 10.90 13.76 11.78
CA ASN A 247 12.05 13.02 12.33
C ASN A 247 11.83 11.49 12.30
N SER A 248 12.81 10.76 12.86
CA SER A 248 12.78 9.29 12.98
C SER A 248 11.53 8.77 13.69
N LYS A 249 11.04 9.50 14.71
CA LYS A 249 9.82 9.14 15.44
C LYS A 249 8.58 9.23 14.56
N GLY A 250 8.53 10.21 13.66
CA GLY A 250 7.49 10.26 12.63
C GLY A 250 7.56 9.04 11.71
N GLY A 251 8.76 8.62 11.31
CA GLY A 251 8.92 7.42 10.49
C GLY A 251 8.44 6.13 11.18
N ASN A 252 8.76 5.98 12.47
CA ASN A 252 8.25 4.89 13.30
C ASN A 252 6.74 4.94 13.48
N GLY A 253 6.19 6.13 13.78
CA GLY A 253 4.75 6.33 13.96
C GLY A 253 3.95 5.94 12.72
N ALA A 254 4.43 6.29 11.52
CA ALA A 254 3.79 5.88 10.26
C ALA A 254 3.80 4.35 10.07
N LEU A 255 4.90 3.68 10.39
CA LEU A 255 4.98 2.21 10.31
C LEU A 255 4.12 1.53 11.38
N GLY A 256 4.03 2.12 12.58
CA GLY A 256 3.12 1.69 13.64
C GLY A 256 1.66 1.84 13.26
N LEU A 257 1.29 2.96 12.62
CA LEU A 257 -0.05 3.14 12.06
C LEU A 257 -0.38 2.02 11.07
N VAL A 258 0.51 1.69 10.14
CA VAL A 258 0.29 0.61 9.17
C VAL A 258 0.03 -0.70 9.90
N MET A 259 0.87 -1.07 10.87
CA MET A 259 0.70 -2.31 11.62
C MET A 259 -0.63 -2.36 12.40
N VAL A 260 -0.97 -1.29 13.12
CA VAL A 260 -2.18 -1.21 13.95
C VAL A 260 -3.44 -1.20 13.09
N THR A 261 -3.47 -0.39 12.02
CA THR A 261 -4.65 -0.30 11.14
C THR A 261 -4.82 -1.56 10.29
N HIS A 262 -3.73 -2.22 9.89
CA HIS A 262 -3.80 -3.50 9.20
C HIS A 262 -4.37 -4.59 10.11
N LEU A 263 -3.86 -4.71 11.34
CA LEU A 263 -4.41 -5.65 12.32
C LEU A 263 -5.88 -5.34 12.64
N ALA A 264 -6.24 -4.07 12.83
CA ALA A 264 -7.60 -3.65 13.09
C ALA A 264 -8.54 -4.00 11.91
N ALA A 265 -8.12 -3.76 10.67
CA ALA A 265 -8.90 -4.11 9.48
C ALA A 265 -9.12 -5.62 9.36
N SER A 266 -8.09 -6.43 9.63
CA SER A 266 -8.24 -7.90 9.63
C SER A 266 -9.14 -8.40 10.75
N LEU A 267 -9.08 -7.81 11.95
CA LEU A 267 -9.97 -8.15 13.07
C LEU A 267 -11.39 -7.64 12.86
N ALA A 268 -11.59 -6.55 12.12
CA ALA A 268 -12.92 -6.05 11.77
C ALA A 268 -13.72 -7.04 10.91
N LEU A 269 -13.06 -8.03 10.29
CA LEU A 269 -13.72 -9.12 9.58
C LEU A 269 -14.18 -10.27 10.48
N ALA A 270 -13.68 -10.37 11.73
CA ALA A 270 -14.03 -11.45 12.65
C ALA A 270 -15.54 -11.58 12.94
N PRO A 271 -16.31 -10.48 13.08
CA PRO A 271 -17.76 -10.55 13.27
C PRO A 271 -18.53 -11.24 12.15
N ASN A 272 -17.96 -11.40 10.94
CA ASN A 272 -18.63 -12.08 9.81
C ASN A 272 -19.05 -13.53 10.11
N MET A 273 -18.48 -14.14 11.16
CA MET A 273 -18.84 -15.48 11.63
C MET A 273 -20.15 -15.52 12.44
N LYS A 274 -20.72 -14.37 12.82
CA LYS A 274 -21.97 -14.27 13.60
C LYS A 274 -23.14 -13.80 12.75
N GLU A 275 -24.37 -14.07 13.22
CA GLU A 275 -25.59 -13.49 12.67
C GLU A 275 -25.50 -11.95 12.68
N GLU A 276 -25.87 -11.30 11.57
CA GLU A 276 -25.71 -9.86 11.31
C GLU A 276 -24.26 -9.34 11.24
N GLY A 277 -23.27 -10.23 11.25
CA GLY A 277 -21.85 -9.89 11.23
C GLY A 277 -21.42 -8.94 10.11
N CYS A 278 -22.05 -9.04 8.94
CA CYS A 278 -21.67 -8.26 7.76
C CYS A 278 -21.94 -6.76 7.93
N LYS A 279 -23.00 -6.36 8.65
CA LYS A 279 -23.34 -4.94 8.86
C LYS A 279 -22.27 -4.28 9.74
N VAL A 280 -21.85 -5.00 10.78
CA VAL A 280 -20.84 -4.56 11.74
C VAL A 280 -19.45 -4.53 11.10
N SER A 281 -19.05 -5.60 10.41
CA SER A 281 -17.73 -5.71 9.80
C SER A 281 -17.52 -4.67 8.70
N LEU A 282 -18.51 -4.46 7.83
CA LEU A 282 -18.41 -3.51 6.72
C LEU A 282 -18.36 -2.07 7.23
N SER A 283 -19.19 -1.73 8.22
CA SER A 283 -19.18 -0.39 8.83
C SER A 283 -17.87 -0.12 9.58
N CYS A 284 -17.37 -1.11 10.32
CA CYS A 284 -16.10 -1.03 11.04
C CYS A 284 -14.91 -0.88 10.06
N LEU A 285 -14.88 -1.69 9.00
CA LEU A 285 -13.85 -1.61 7.97
C LEU A 285 -13.88 -0.26 7.24
N GLY A 286 -15.07 0.23 6.87
CA GLY A 286 -15.24 1.56 6.28
C GLY A 286 -14.74 2.68 7.19
N LEU A 287 -15.02 2.61 8.49
CA LEU A 287 -14.49 3.55 9.49
C LEU A 287 -12.95 3.49 9.55
N ILE A 288 -12.36 2.29 9.54
CA ILE A 288 -10.91 2.12 9.54
C ILE A 288 -10.28 2.72 8.28
N VAL A 289 -10.87 2.52 7.11
CA VAL A 289 -10.41 3.11 5.84
C VAL A 289 -10.41 4.63 5.91
N VAL A 290 -11.52 5.23 6.35
CA VAL A 290 -11.64 6.69 6.48
C VAL A 290 -10.65 7.22 7.50
N LEU A 291 -10.54 6.60 8.68
CA LEU A 291 -9.62 7.02 9.73
C LEU A 291 -8.15 6.94 9.26
N THR A 292 -7.77 5.83 8.61
CA THR A 292 -6.41 5.66 8.06
C THR A 292 -6.11 6.72 6.99
N GLY A 293 -7.07 6.99 6.10
CA GLY A 293 -6.94 8.02 5.07
C GLY A 293 -6.84 9.43 5.65
N VAL A 294 -7.65 9.77 6.66
CA VAL A 294 -7.59 11.08 7.35
C VAL A 294 -6.25 11.25 8.08
N CYS A 295 -5.80 10.22 8.79
CA CYS A 295 -4.52 10.29 9.48
C CYS A 295 -3.35 10.42 8.48
N PHE A 296 -3.39 9.69 7.36
CA PHE A 296 -2.44 9.86 6.27
C PHE A 296 -2.47 11.29 5.72
N ALA A 297 -3.63 11.81 5.37
CA ALA A 297 -3.78 13.15 4.80
C ALA A 297 -3.27 14.24 5.76
N ARG A 298 -3.52 14.11 7.07
CA ARG A 298 -3.06 15.07 8.08
C ARG A 298 -1.57 14.98 8.34
N GLY A 299 -1.03 13.78 8.45
CA GLY A 299 0.37 13.59 8.86
C GLY A 299 1.36 13.64 7.70
N VAL A 300 0.96 13.21 6.51
CA VAL A 300 1.89 12.90 5.43
C VAL A 300 1.83 13.91 4.29
N LYS A 301 0.66 14.51 4.00
CA LYS A 301 0.44 15.38 2.83
C LYS A 301 1.46 16.53 2.71
N GLY A 302 1.86 17.13 3.83
CA GLY A 302 2.89 18.17 3.81
C GLY A 302 4.28 17.60 3.59
N HIS A 303 4.63 16.50 4.26
CA HIS A 303 6.01 16.02 4.41
C HIS A 303 6.41 14.86 3.50
N TYR A 304 5.61 14.60 2.47
CA TYR A 304 5.91 13.53 1.52
C TYR A 304 7.02 13.91 0.52
N LEU A 305 7.14 15.20 0.21
CA LEU A 305 8.19 15.71 -0.68
C LEU A 305 9.55 15.67 0.01
N PRO A 306 10.63 15.26 -0.69
CA PRO A 306 12.00 15.42 -0.22
C PRO A 306 12.28 16.86 0.22
N VAL A 307 13.12 17.03 1.25
CA VAL A 307 13.46 18.34 1.82
C VAL A 307 14.01 19.28 0.73
N ASP A 308 14.81 18.77 -0.20
CA ASP A 308 15.38 19.58 -1.28
C ASP A 308 14.35 20.05 -2.31
N GLN A 309 13.30 19.27 -2.55
CA GLN A 309 12.20 19.69 -3.42
C GLN A 309 11.31 20.70 -2.71
N ARG A 310 11.02 20.47 -1.43
CA ARG A 310 10.27 21.41 -0.62
C ARG A 310 10.99 22.75 -0.53
N ARG A 311 12.29 22.74 -0.23
CA ARG A 311 13.11 23.95 -0.14
C ARG A 311 13.11 24.73 -1.45
N ARG A 312 13.24 24.06 -2.60
CA ARG A 312 13.12 24.72 -3.91
C ARG A 312 11.75 25.35 -4.14
N ILE A 313 10.66 24.69 -3.75
CA ILE A 313 9.31 25.25 -3.85
C ILE A 313 9.15 26.47 -2.93
N GLU A 314 9.68 26.41 -1.71
CA GLU A 314 9.68 27.52 -0.75
C GLU A 314 10.53 28.71 -1.24
N GLU A 315 11.69 28.44 -1.85
CA GLU A 315 12.56 29.45 -2.46
C GLU A 315 11.87 30.12 -3.66
N MET A 316 11.20 29.35 -4.53
CA MET A 316 10.40 29.89 -5.64
C MET A 316 9.18 30.69 -5.15
N GLY A 317 8.53 30.25 -4.07
CA GLY A 317 7.38 30.94 -3.49
C GLY A 317 7.74 32.20 -2.69
N SER A 318 8.98 32.32 -2.22
CA SER A 318 9.48 33.48 -1.45
C SER A 318 10.13 34.55 -2.34
N GLY A 319 10.30 34.28 -3.64
CA GLY A 319 10.93 35.18 -4.61
C GLY A 319 10.10 36.40 -5.03
N ASP A 320 8.82 36.45 -4.69
CA ASP A 320 7.88 37.52 -5.08
C ASP A 320 7.40 38.33 -3.86
N VAL A 321 8.29 39.08 -3.18
CA VAL A 321 7.99 40.42 -2.59
C VAL A 321 9.32 41.15 -2.29
N VAL A 322 10.19 41.30 -3.27
CA VAL A 322 11.16 42.40 -3.24
C VAL A 322 10.92 43.21 -4.49
N GLY A 323 10.04 44.21 -4.35
CA GLY A 323 9.79 45.22 -5.36
C GLY A 323 11.11 45.91 -5.69
N SER A 324 11.72 45.49 -6.78
CA SER A 324 12.68 46.33 -7.50
C SER A 324 11.83 47.39 -8.19
N GLU A 325 11.56 48.50 -7.49
CA GLU A 325 11.16 49.76 -8.13
C GLU A 325 12.24 50.12 -9.14
N HIS A 326 12.02 49.75 -10.40
CA HIS A 326 12.75 50.34 -11.50
C HIS A 326 12.29 51.79 -11.61
N HIS A 327 13.07 52.67 -11.00
CA HIS A 327 13.05 54.09 -11.29
C HIS A 327 13.44 54.24 -12.77
N VAL A 328 12.45 54.60 -13.59
CA VAL A 328 12.69 55.09 -14.95
C VAL A 328 12.86 56.60 -14.81
N ASP A 329 14.08 57.07 -15.04
CA ASP A 329 14.40 58.49 -15.23
C ASP A 329 14.05 58.94 -16.66
#